data_AF-A0A7S4M727-F1
#
_entry.id   AF-A0A7S4M727-F1
#
_cell.length_a   1.000
_cell.length_b   1.000
_cell.length_c   1.000
_cell.angle_alpha   90.00
_cell.angle_beta   90.00
_cell.angle_gamma   90.00
#
_symmetry.space_group_name_H-M   'P 1'
#
loop_
_entity.id
_entity.type
_entity.pdbx_description
1 polymer ?
#
loop_
_entity_poly.entity_id
_entity_poly.type
_entity_poly.pdbx_seq_one_letter_code
_entity_poly.pdbx_strand_id
1 'polypeptide(L)'
;MISAITPFRGRAASNMLCTRAAGLGGAIQMPFAPPIWTIPMRLNSSDESYEEQKSAKKQKRRDAWERKESRLASLKTRRAGRPMMGQKRKAFQTWFDPLRQKQLFQDRKARRDGLSWKVKVAAIIERQPLVTWDKPKWLKDYEELETYLQFFGKEFPKELEWTKFPTEFDRPNVTEEELIATLPEGFTPGPRETEADLTGNVRTLDRKLKTRVFLAVQENEKWTFPTAMARETETLLDTAKRATAEAAGTELVLYCPSNCPMAVDTFAYSDKDQGKNENKGYFGEKVFYFRVQRHDGDVEENAMNVDDFAWLDKDEMTERVNEQKDENLSTLFHYLL
;
A
#
# COMPACT_ATOMS: atom_id res chain seq x y z
N MET A 1 44.01 -8.58 38.41
CA MET A 1 44.43 -7.20 38.74
C MET A 1 43.86 -6.30 37.65
N ILE A 2 42.78 -5.56 37.96
CA ILE A 2 42.79 -4.08 38.19
C ILE A 2 42.94 -3.35 36.84
N SER A 3 42.09 -2.42 36.38
CA SER A 3 40.87 -1.79 36.88
C SER A 3 40.28 -0.95 35.74
N ALA A 4 38.96 -0.80 35.75
CA ALA A 4 38.24 0.26 35.05
C ALA A 4 38.64 1.65 35.60
N ILE A 5 38.69 2.68 34.75
CA ILE A 5 38.57 4.09 35.16
C ILE A 5 37.84 4.88 34.06
N THR A 6 36.59 5.25 34.35
CA THR A 6 35.85 6.39 33.78
C THR A 6 36.50 7.73 34.12
N PRO A 7 36.34 8.77 33.29
CA PRO A 7 36.28 10.13 33.81
C PRO A 7 34.93 10.80 33.55
N PHE A 8 34.50 11.52 34.57
CA PHE A 8 33.26 12.25 34.74
C PHE A 8 33.52 13.75 34.47
N ARG A 9 32.57 14.41 33.81
CA ARG A 9 32.26 15.86 33.79
C ARG A 9 33.34 16.89 33.40
N GLY A 10 33.01 17.65 32.35
CA GLY A 10 33.39 19.05 32.20
C GLY A 10 32.34 19.80 31.38
N ARG A 11 31.43 20.52 32.05
CA ARG A 11 30.55 21.53 31.42
C ARG A 11 31.42 22.73 31.06
N ALA A 12 31.57 23.03 29.77
CA ALA A 12 32.08 24.32 29.31
C ALA A 12 30.90 25.20 28.87
N ALA A 13 30.66 26.26 29.63
CA ALA A 13 29.79 27.36 29.25
C ALA A 13 30.57 28.31 28.33
N SER A 14 30.11 28.49 27.10
CA SER A 14 30.59 29.54 26.20
C SER A 14 29.57 30.67 26.18
N ASN A 15 29.83 31.70 26.99
CA ASN A 15 29.29 33.04 26.78
C ASN A 15 30.08 33.67 25.63
N MET A 16 29.39 34.27 24.64
CA MET A 16 29.73 35.61 24.15
C MET A 16 28.66 36.14 23.19
N LEU A 17 28.13 37.29 23.59
CA LEU A 17 27.86 38.48 22.77
C LEU A 17 26.76 38.37 21.70
N CYS A 18 25.54 38.77 22.08
CA CYS A 18 24.60 39.37 21.14
C CYS A 18 24.43 40.85 21.50
N THR A 19 24.81 41.69 20.56
CA THR A 19 24.84 43.14 20.61
C THR A 19 23.43 43.74 20.68
N ARG A 20 23.28 44.71 21.59
CA ARG A 20 22.13 45.61 21.71
C ARG A 20 21.92 46.40 20.42
N ALA A 21 20.73 46.35 19.85
CA ALA A 21 20.16 47.43 19.06
C ALA A 21 19.13 48.17 19.92
N ALA A 22 19.30 49.47 20.04
CA ALA A 22 18.49 50.38 20.82
C ALA A 22 17.29 50.89 20.01
N GLY A 23 16.21 51.22 20.74
CA GLY A 23 15.25 52.25 20.33
C GLY A 23 13.91 51.74 19.82
N LEU A 24 12.89 51.77 20.68
CA LEU A 24 11.87 52.84 20.68
C LEU A 24 10.90 52.59 21.84
N GLY A 25 10.74 53.63 22.67
CA GLY A 25 9.93 53.60 23.87
C GLY A 25 8.43 53.59 23.57
N GLY A 26 7.72 52.78 24.35
CA GLY A 26 6.28 52.88 24.56
C GLY A 26 6.02 52.46 26.00
N ALA A 27 5.93 53.45 26.89
CA ALA A 27 5.62 53.23 28.30
C ALA A 27 4.16 52.74 28.42
N ILE A 28 3.98 51.43 28.59
CA ILE A 28 2.70 50.85 28.99
C ILE A 28 2.66 50.88 30.51
N GLN A 29 1.92 51.85 31.02
CA GLN A 29 1.62 52.05 32.44
C GLN A 29 0.82 50.84 32.95
N MET A 30 1.47 49.96 33.71
CA MET A 30 0.82 48.83 34.38
C MET A 30 0.08 49.35 35.62
N PRO A 31 -1.26 49.26 35.71
CA PRO A 31 -1.96 49.56 36.96
C PRO A 31 -1.68 48.44 37.96
N PHE A 32 -0.80 48.73 38.92
CA PHE A 32 -0.65 47.95 40.16
C PHE A 32 -1.91 48.14 41.01
N ALA A 33 -2.87 47.22 40.86
CA ALA A 33 -3.84 46.92 41.91
C ALA A 33 -4.17 45.42 41.80
N PRO A 34 -3.85 44.57 42.80
CA PRO A 34 -4.31 43.20 42.78
C PRO A 34 -5.85 43.20 42.87
N PRO A 35 -6.57 42.48 42.01
CA PRO A 35 -8.00 42.31 42.18
C PRO A 35 -8.24 41.64 43.52
N ILE A 36 -9.00 42.32 44.39
CA ILE A 36 -9.53 41.74 45.62
C ILE A 36 -10.28 40.48 45.20
N TRP A 37 -9.77 39.32 45.61
CA TRP A 37 -10.47 38.05 45.46
C TRP A 37 -11.69 38.07 46.38
N THR A 38 -12.78 38.69 45.93
CA THR A 38 -14.10 38.38 46.47
C THR A 38 -14.38 36.93 46.12
N ILE A 39 -14.21 36.06 47.12
CA ILE A 39 -14.73 34.70 47.09
C ILE A 39 -16.20 34.84 46.70
N PRO A 40 -16.66 34.33 45.55
CA PRO A 40 -18.08 34.37 45.25
C PRO A 40 -18.77 33.59 46.36
N MET A 41 -19.58 34.28 47.17
CA MET A 41 -20.49 33.62 48.11
C MET A 41 -21.25 32.59 47.29
N ARG A 42 -21.01 31.32 47.60
CA ARG A 42 -21.75 30.21 47.04
C ARG A 42 -23.17 30.37 47.56
N LEU A 43 -24.02 31.07 46.81
CA LEU A 43 -25.46 31.01 47.03
C LEU A 43 -25.84 29.54 46.88
N ASN A 44 -26.05 28.88 48.02
CA ASN A 44 -26.73 27.60 48.07
C ASN A 44 -28.17 27.86 47.64
N SER A 45 -28.44 27.77 46.33
CA SER A 45 -29.78 27.48 45.86
C SER A 45 -30.05 26.01 46.21
N SER A 46 -30.81 25.81 47.28
CA SER A 46 -31.36 24.52 47.68
C SER A 46 -32.44 24.05 46.70
N ASP A 47 -32.56 22.71 46.62
CA ASP A 47 -33.64 21.92 46.04
C ASP A 47 -33.55 21.51 44.56
N GLU A 48 -32.37 21.06 44.12
CA GLU A 48 -32.29 20.08 43.01
C GLU A 48 -32.30 18.67 43.60
N SER A 49 -33.16 17.80 43.09
CA SER A 49 -33.22 16.38 43.49
C SER A 49 -31.83 15.75 43.31
N TYR A 50 -31.44 14.82 44.18
CA TYR A 50 -30.15 14.12 44.08
C TYR A 50 -29.90 13.57 42.67
N GLU A 51 -30.96 13.13 41.99
CA GLU A 51 -30.93 12.63 40.61
C GLU A 51 -30.55 13.73 39.60
N GLU A 52 -31.08 14.94 39.78
CA GLU A 52 -30.78 16.11 38.95
C GLU A 52 -29.32 16.54 39.14
N GLN A 53 -28.85 16.62 40.39
CA GLN A 53 -27.44 16.92 40.69
C GLN A 53 -26.49 15.86 40.11
N LYS A 54 -26.88 14.59 40.19
CA LYS A 54 -26.13 13.47 39.60
C LYS A 54 -26.12 13.55 38.07
N SER A 55 -27.24 13.92 37.45
CA SER A 55 -27.37 14.10 36.01
C SER A 55 -26.55 15.30 35.50
N ALA A 56 -26.60 16.44 36.21
CA ALA A 56 -25.84 17.65 35.90
C ALA A 56 -24.33 17.42 36.06
N LYS A 57 -23.91 16.67 37.08
CA LYS A 57 -22.50 16.26 37.24
C LYS A 57 -22.06 15.31 36.12
N LYS A 58 -22.95 14.44 35.63
CA LYS A 58 -22.69 13.56 34.48
C LYS A 58 -22.62 14.35 33.16
N GLN A 59 -23.49 15.33 32.96
CA GLN A 59 -23.45 16.25 31.82
C GLN A 59 -22.14 17.06 31.82
N LYS A 60 -21.79 17.72 32.93
CA LYS A 60 -20.51 18.45 33.06
C LYS A 60 -19.28 17.59 32.74
N ARG A 61 -19.31 16.30 33.08
CA ARG A 61 -18.24 15.34 32.72
C ARG A 61 -18.21 15.03 31.22
N ARG A 62 -19.37 14.86 30.59
CA ARG A 62 -19.48 14.69 29.13
C ARG A 62 -19.01 15.94 28.40
N ASP A 63 -19.50 17.11 28.78
CA ASP A 63 -19.11 18.38 28.17
C ASP A 63 -17.61 18.64 28.33
N ALA A 64 -17.04 18.34 29.50
CA ALA A 64 -15.59 18.45 29.73
C ALA A 64 -14.79 17.47 28.87
N TRP A 65 -15.32 16.26 28.64
CA TRP A 65 -14.71 15.26 27.76
C TRP A 65 -14.82 15.68 26.28
N GLU A 66 -15.97 16.15 25.82
CA GLU A 66 -16.18 16.66 24.45
C GLU A 66 -15.31 17.90 24.18
N ARG A 67 -15.18 18.82 25.14
CA ARG A 67 -14.24 19.95 25.06
C ARG A 67 -12.78 19.49 24.96
N LYS A 68 -12.43 18.41 25.65
CA LYS A 68 -11.09 17.82 25.55
C LYS A 68 -10.87 17.18 24.18
N GLU A 69 -11.84 16.45 23.65
CA GLU A 69 -11.76 15.83 22.31
C GLU A 69 -11.67 16.88 21.20
N SER A 70 -12.55 17.87 21.19
CA SER A 70 -12.53 18.99 20.23
C SER A 70 -11.23 19.80 20.31
N ARG A 71 -10.68 20.02 21.51
CA ARG A 71 -9.35 20.63 21.67
C ARG A 71 -8.24 19.75 21.10
N LEU A 72 -8.28 18.43 21.32
CA LEU A 72 -7.29 17.51 20.75
C LEU A 72 -7.38 17.44 19.22
N ALA A 73 -8.60 17.47 18.66
CA ALA A 73 -8.84 17.48 17.21
C ALA A 73 -8.38 18.79 16.53
N SER A 74 -8.54 19.94 17.20
CA SER A 74 -8.14 21.25 16.67
C SER A 74 -6.63 21.53 16.78
N LEU A 75 -5.92 20.85 17.69
CA LEU A 75 -4.47 20.96 17.81
C LEU A 75 -3.77 20.28 16.62
N LYS A 76 -3.48 21.06 15.56
CA LYS A 76 -2.54 20.67 14.51
C LYS A 76 -1.15 20.51 15.12
N THR A 77 -0.80 19.30 15.54
CA THR A 77 0.56 19.02 16.00
C THR A 77 1.55 19.29 14.86
N ARG A 78 2.81 19.63 15.15
CA ARG A 78 3.88 19.80 14.13
C ARG A 78 4.11 18.55 13.25
N ARG A 79 3.49 17.43 13.61
CA ARG A 79 3.52 16.14 12.90
C ARG A 79 2.22 15.83 12.14
N ALA A 80 1.19 16.68 12.23
CA ALA A 80 -0.04 16.51 11.46
C ALA A 80 0.30 16.58 9.95
N GLY A 81 -0.05 15.52 9.21
CA GLY A 81 0.27 15.38 7.80
C GLY A 81 1.68 14.84 7.48
N ARG A 82 2.57 14.67 8.47
CA ARG A 82 3.82 13.93 8.23
C ARG A 82 3.52 12.43 8.31
N PRO A 83 3.87 11.63 7.29
CA PRO A 83 3.81 10.18 7.41
C PRO A 83 4.71 9.78 8.58
N MET A 84 4.11 9.21 9.63
CA MET A 84 4.90 8.76 10.78
C MET A 84 5.74 7.57 10.35
N MET A 85 7.02 7.60 10.71
CA MET A 85 7.95 6.48 10.47
C MET A 85 7.32 5.16 10.93
N GLY A 86 7.24 4.21 10.01
CA GLY A 86 6.68 2.88 10.27
C GLY A 86 5.16 2.76 10.27
N GLN A 87 4.39 3.75 9.80
CA GLN A 87 2.92 3.60 9.62
C GLN A 87 2.56 2.37 8.79
N LYS A 88 3.16 2.22 7.60
CA LYS A 88 2.93 1.07 6.71
C LYS A 88 3.31 -0.25 7.39
N ARG A 89 4.46 -0.28 8.07
CA ARG A 89 4.91 -1.46 8.83
C ARG A 89 3.93 -1.81 9.95
N LYS A 90 3.45 -0.83 10.71
CA LYS A 90 2.47 -1.04 11.77
C LYS A 90 1.15 -1.54 11.21
N ALA A 91 0.66 -0.96 10.10
CA ALA A 91 -0.55 -1.40 9.42
C ALA A 91 -0.45 -2.87 8.97
N PHE A 92 0.69 -3.26 8.42
CA PHE A 92 0.95 -4.66 8.07
C PHE A 92 0.96 -5.56 9.31
N GLN A 93 1.72 -5.20 10.36
CA GLN A 93 1.83 -6.00 11.58
C GLN A 93 0.48 -6.16 12.30
N THR A 94 -0.33 -5.11 12.35
CA THR A 94 -1.66 -5.17 12.99
C THR A 94 -2.58 -6.17 12.34
N TRP A 95 -2.42 -6.44 11.04
CA TRP A 95 -3.18 -7.45 10.30
C TRP A 95 -2.48 -8.82 10.32
N PHE A 96 -1.17 -8.86 10.05
CA PHE A 96 -0.42 -10.09 9.84
C PHE A 96 -0.16 -10.87 11.13
N ASP A 97 0.12 -10.21 12.26
CA ASP A 97 0.44 -10.90 13.50
C ASP A 97 -0.75 -11.74 14.03
N PRO A 98 -2.00 -11.22 14.06
CA PRO A 98 -3.17 -12.03 14.40
C PRO A 98 -3.42 -13.18 13.41
N LEU A 99 -3.26 -12.93 12.10
CA LEU A 99 -3.43 -13.96 11.07
C LEU A 99 -2.46 -15.11 11.31
N ARG A 100 -1.17 -14.82 11.51
CA ARG A 100 -0.15 -15.82 11.82
C ARG A 100 -0.47 -16.61 13.08
N GLN A 101 -0.92 -15.95 14.15
CA GLN A 101 -1.31 -16.64 15.38
C GLN A 101 -2.49 -17.59 15.17
N LYS A 102 -3.47 -17.17 14.36
CA LYS A 102 -4.62 -18.00 13.96
C LYS A 102 -4.17 -19.23 13.17
N GLN A 103 -3.29 -19.06 12.18
CA GLN A 103 -2.74 -20.18 11.40
C GLN A 103 -1.99 -21.18 12.30
N LEU A 104 -1.14 -20.70 13.21
CA LEU A 104 -0.44 -21.56 14.19
C LEU A 104 -1.39 -22.28 15.15
N PHE A 105 -2.49 -21.63 15.53
CA PHE A 105 -3.53 -22.27 16.34
C PHE A 105 -4.24 -23.37 15.58
N GLN A 106 -4.62 -23.11 14.33
CA GLN A 106 -5.25 -24.10 13.44
C GLN A 106 -4.34 -25.30 13.20
N ASP A 107 -3.05 -25.09 12.95
CA ASP A 107 -2.07 -26.17 12.78
C ASP A 107 -1.95 -27.05 14.04
N ARG A 108 -1.97 -26.43 15.24
CA ARG A 108 -1.97 -27.18 16.50
C ARG A 108 -3.27 -27.96 16.70
N LYS A 109 -4.41 -27.39 16.32
CA LYS A 109 -5.72 -28.05 16.41
C LYS A 109 -5.78 -29.26 15.47
N ALA A 110 -5.38 -29.09 14.21
CA ALA A 110 -5.31 -30.17 13.22
C ALA A 110 -4.48 -31.36 13.73
N ARG A 111 -3.30 -31.10 14.32
CA ARG A 111 -2.44 -32.15 14.91
C ARG A 111 -3.07 -32.86 16.10
N ARG A 112 -3.83 -32.14 16.93
CA ARG A 112 -4.56 -32.72 18.07
C ARG A 112 -5.70 -33.62 17.60
N ASP A 113 -6.40 -33.17 16.57
CA ASP A 113 -7.55 -33.89 16.01
C ASP A 113 -7.12 -35.04 15.08
N GLY A 114 -5.82 -35.16 14.76
CA GLY A 114 -5.27 -36.18 13.87
C GLY A 114 -5.65 -36.00 12.40
N LEU A 115 -6.13 -34.80 12.04
CA LEU A 115 -6.58 -34.46 10.69
C LEU A 115 -5.44 -33.83 9.87
N SER A 116 -5.38 -34.16 8.58
CA SER A 116 -4.37 -33.63 7.67
C SER A 116 -4.86 -32.39 6.92
N TRP A 117 -3.98 -31.69 6.21
CA TRP A 117 -4.33 -30.52 5.39
C TRP A 117 -4.30 -30.88 3.91
N LYS A 118 -5.31 -30.47 3.15
CA LYS A 118 -5.24 -30.52 1.69
C LYS A 118 -4.32 -29.42 1.19
N VAL A 119 -3.51 -29.74 0.19
CA VAL A 119 -2.60 -28.78 -0.45
C VAL A 119 -3.23 -28.29 -1.74
N LYS A 120 -3.50 -26.99 -1.79
CA LYS A 120 -4.03 -26.29 -2.96
C LYS A 120 -2.97 -25.30 -3.44
N VAL A 121 -2.85 -25.11 -4.75
CA VAL A 121 -1.85 -24.21 -5.34
C VAL A 121 -2.55 -23.21 -6.22
N ALA A 122 -2.29 -21.92 -5.98
CA ALA A 122 -2.79 -20.79 -6.76
C ALA A 122 -1.65 -20.15 -7.56
N ALA A 123 -1.89 -19.86 -8.83
CA ALA A 123 -0.92 -19.24 -9.73
C ALA A 123 -1.25 -17.77 -9.96
N ILE A 124 -0.40 -16.87 -9.47
CA ILE A 124 -0.47 -15.43 -9.73
C ILE A 124 0.26 -15.18 -11.03
N ILE A 125 -0.49 -15.11 -12.13
CA ILE A 125 0.04 -14.76 -13.44
C ILE A 125 0.06 -13.24 -13.56
N GLU A 126 1.24 -12.66 -13.76
CA GLU A 126 1.39 -11.23 -14.00
C GLU A 126 1.81 -10.94 -15.44
N ARG A 127 1.25 -9.87 -15.99
CA ARG A 127 1.79 -9.15 -17.14
C ARG A 127 2.63 -7.99 -16.60
N GLN A 128 3.90 -7.94 -16.99
CA GLN A 128 4.81 -6.83 -16.65
C GLN A 128 4.34 -5.52 -17.30
N PRO A 129 4.72 -4.35 -16.74
CA PRO A 129 4.45 -3.08 -17.40
C PRO A 129 5.27 -2.99 -18.68
N LEU A 130 4.61 -2.63 -19.78
CA LEU A 130 5.21 -2.45 -21.09
C LEU A 130 5.77 -1.03 -21.25
N VAL A 131 5.13 -0.08 -20.59
CA VAL A 131 5.45 1.34 -20.67
C VAL A 131 5.93 1.83 -19.30
N THR A 132 6.84 2.80 -19.29
CA THR A 132 7.30 3.47 -18.07
C THR A 132 6.12 4.11 -17.33
N TRP A 133 6.20 4.19 -16.01
CA TRP A 133 5.18 4.88 -15.22
C TRP A 133 5.24 6.40 -15.42
N ASP A 134 4.13 7.09 -15.17
CA ASP A 134 4.07 8.55 -15.31
C ASP A 134 4.79 9.21 -14.13
N LYS A 135 5.81 10.01 -14.43
CA LYS A 135 6.58 10.72 -13.40
C LYS A 135 5.70 11.77 -12.72
N PRO A 136 5.62 11.79 -11.37
CA PRO A 136 4.89 12.82 -10.65
C PRO A 136 5.56 14.17 -10.87
N LYS A 137 4.78 15.25 -10.78
CA LYS A 137 5.25 16.61 -11.05
C LYS A 137 6.57 16.96 -10.36
N TRP A 138 6.67 16.70 -9.05
CA TRP A 138 7.89 17.02 -8.28
C TRP A 138 9.14 16.30 -8.79
N LEU A 139 8.98 15.09 -9.36
CA LEU A 139 10.09 14.33 -9.92
C LEU A 139 10.50 14.92 -11.27
N LYS A 140 9.53 15.35 -12.09
CA LYS A 140 9.80 16.11 -13.32
C LYS A 140 10.57 17.40 -13.01
N ASP A 141 10.06 18.21 -12.08
CA ASP A 141 10.70 19.46 -11.64
C ASP A 141 12.14 19.21 -11.10
N TYR A 142 12.35 18.08 -10.42
CA TYR A 142 13.66 17.67 -9.91
C TYR A 142 14.63 17.25 -11.03
N GLU A 143 14.17 16.43 -11.97
CA GLU A 143 14.96 15.99 -13.12
C GLU A 143 15.33 17.17 -14.04
N GLU A 144 14.42 18.13 -14.21
CA GLU A 144 14.68 19.39 -14.92
C GLU A 144 15.80 20.17 -14.24
N LEU A 145 15.75 20.33 -12.91
CA LEU A 145 16.80 20.99 -12.15
C LEU A 145 18.13 20.23 -12.24
N GLU A 146 18.10 18.89 -12.14
CA GLU A 146 19.30 18.06 -12.27
C GLU A 146 19.93 18.24 -13.65
N THR A 147 19.11 18.19 -14.71
CA THR A 147 19.53 18.44 -16.10
C THR A 147 20.17 19.82 -16.23
N TYR A 148 19.50 20.86 -15.72
CA TYR A 148 20.05 22.21 -15.69
C TYR A 148 21.42 22.27 -15.00
N LEU A 149 21.55 21.73 -13.78
CA LEU A 149 22.82 21.72 -13.04
C LEU A 149 23.91 20.90 -13.74
N GLN A 150 23.53 19.81 -14.40
CA GLN A 150 24.45 18.98 -15.17
C GLN A 150 25.01 19.74 -16.38
N PHE A 151 24.22 20.59 -17.04
CA PHE A 151 24.66 21.34 -18.22
C PHE A 151 25.17 22.75 -17.90
N PHE A 152 24.85 23.27 -16.72
CA PHE A 152 25.24 24.60 -16.30
C PHE A 152 26.76 24.80 -16.35
N GLY A 153 27.19 25.80 -17.13
CA GLY A 153 28.59 26.17 -17.28
C GLY A 153 29.45 25.18 -18.07
N LYS A 154 28.85 24.17 -18.72
CA LYS A 154 29.56 23.28 -19.64
C LYS A 154 29.50 23.84 -21.05
N GLU A 155 30.66 24.09 -21.63
CA GLU A 155 30.80 24.41 -23.06
C GLU A 155 31.03 23.09 -23.82
N PHE A 156 30.14 22.79 -24.77
CA PHE A 156 30.32 21.65 -25.66
C PHE A 156 31.14 22.06 -26.89
N PRO A 157 32.05 21.20 -27.40
CA PRO A 157 32.73 21.45 -28.66
C PRO A 157 31.72 21.62 -29.79
N LYS A 158 31.94 22.62 -30.66
CA LYS A 158 31.02 22.94 -31.77
C LYS A 158 30.91 21.78 -32.78
N GLU A 159 31.91 20.93 -32.86
CA GLU A 159 31.91 19.75 -33.73
C GLU A 159 31.00 18.61 -33.20
N LEU A 160 30.67 18.64 -31.90
CA LEU A 160 29.70 17.73 -31.29
C LEU A 160 28.25 18.18 -31.56
N GLU A 161 28.04 19.29 -32.28
CA GLU A 161 26.75 19.76 -32.82
C GLU A 161 26.21 18.85 -33.95
N TRP A 162 26.61 17.57 -34.01
CA TRP A 162 26.19 16.61 -35.05
C TRP A 162 24.71 16.23 -34.94
N THR A 163 24.09 16.54 -33.82
CA THR A 163 22.65 16.52 -33.67
C THR A 163 22.13 17.89 -34.09
N LYS A 164 21.16 17.91 -35.02
CA LYS A 164 20.33 19.08 -35.33
C LYS A 164 19.45 19.47 -34.13
N PHE A 165 19.96 19.42 -32.91
CA PHE A 165 19.39 20.19 -31.83
C PHE A 165 19.77 21.64 -32.15
N PRO A 166 18.80 22.55 -32.32
CA PRO A 166 19.09 23.96 -32.43
C PRO A 166 20.00 24.34 -31.27
N THR A 167 20.83 25.37 -31.46
CA THR A 167 21.63 26.00 -30.41
C THR A 167 20.70 26.51 -29.30
N GLU A 168 20.27 25.61 -28.42
CA GLU A 168 19.23 25.77 -27.40
C GLU A 168 19.58 24.97 -26.13
N PHE A 169 20.88 24.79 -25.87
CA PHE A 169 21.38 24.37 -24.55
C PHE A 169 21.09 25.39 -23.43
N ASP A 170 20.50 26.55 -23.76
CA ASP A 170 19.94 27.53 -22.84
C ASP A 170 18.47 27.27 -22.44
N ARG A 171 17.81 26.24 -23.01
CA ARG A 171 16.44 25.87 -22.62
C ARG A 171 16.46 24.59 -21.78
N PRO A 172 16.46 24.67 -20.44
CA PRO A 172 16.37 23.49 -19.59
C PRO A 172 15.04 22.72 -19.70
N ASN A 173 14.08 23.19 -20.52
CA ASN A 173 12.70 22.73 -20.51
C ASN A 173 12.20 22.49 -21.95
N VAL A 174 12.72 21.48 -22.64
CA VAL A 174 12.06 21.01 -23.87
C VAL A 174 10.78 20.28 -23.44
N THR A 175 9.64 20.87 -23.72
CA THR A 175 8.34 20.26 -23.42
C THR A 175 8.16 18.97 -24.23
N GLU A 176 7.30 18.06 -23.77
CA GLU A 176 7.03 16.81 -24.49
C GLU A 176 6.55 17.07 -25.94
N GLU A 177 5.82 18.17 -26.15
CA GLU A 177 5.35 18.65 -27.44
C GLU A 177 6.50 19.09 -28.36
N GLU A 178 7.48 19.82 -27.83
CA GLU A 178 8.68 20.23 -28.56
C GLU A 178 9.56 19.02 -28.89
N LEU A 179 9.71 18.06 -27.96
CA LEU A 179 10.41 16.80 -28.20
C LEU A 179 9.76 16.02 -29.35
N ILE A 180 8.42 15.92 -29.38
CA ILE A 180 7.70 15.26 -30.46
C ILE A 180 7.93 15.99 -31.79
N ALA A 181 7.99 17.33 -31.79
CA ALA A 181 8.27 18.12 -32.98
C ALA A 181 9.69 17.92 -33.54
N THR A 182 10.66 17.50 -32.70
CA THR A 182 12.02 17.17 -33.16
C THR A 182 12.13 15.81 -33.85
N LEU A 183 11.10 14.96 -33.76
CA LEU A 183 11.11 13.64 -34.38
C LEU A 183 11.02 13.76 -35.91
N PRO A 184 11.50 12.75 -36.66
CA PRO A 184 11.39 12.74 -38.12
C PRO A 184 9.95 12.96 -38.60
N GLU A 185 9.78 13.75 -39.66
CA GLU A 185 8.47 14.00 -40.27
C GLU A 185 7.78 12.67 -40.62
N GLY A 186 6.57 12.47 -40.10
CA GLY A 186 5.78 11.23 -40.25
C GLY A 186 5.95 10.20 -39.14
N PHE A 187 6.81 10.43 -38.14
CA PHE A 187 6.88 9.58 -36.95
C PHE A 187 6.06 10.16 -35.80
N THR A 188 4.96 9.49 -35.45
CA THR A 188 4.17 9.79 -34.24
C THR A 188 4.31 8.64 -33.24
N PRO A 189 4.75 8.89 -31.99
CA PRO A 189 4.81 7.84 -30.99
C PRO A 189 3.41 7.28 -30.72
N GLY A 190 3.32 5.97 -30.48
CA GLY A 190 2.06 5.32 -30.12
C GLY A 190 1.48 5.90 -28.82
N PRO A 191 0.14 5.98 -28.70
CA PRO A 191 -0.48 6.49 -27.48
C PRO A 191 -0.17 5.57 -26.29
N ARG A 192 0.06 6.18 -25.12
CA ARG A 192 0.33 5.45 -23.87
C ARG A 192 -0.94 4.87 -23.25
N GLU A 193 -2.09 5.40 -23.61
CA GLU A 193 -3.43 4.95 -23.22
C GLU A 193 -4.09 4.32 -24.44
N THR A 194 -4.67 3.15 -24.26
CA THR A 194 -5.22 2.35 -25.36
C THR A 194 -6.75 2.47 -25.42
N GLU A 195 -7.35 1.96 -26.49
CA GLU A 195 -8.81 1.85 -26.60
C GLU A 195 -9.40 0.99 -25.48
N ALA A 196 -8.66 -0.01 -24.98
CA ALA A 196 -9.07 -0.83 -23.84
C ALA A 196 -9.15 -0.02 -22.54
N ASP A 197 -8.27 0.96 -22.35
CA ASP A 197 -8.33 1.87 -21.19
C ASP A 197 -9.53 2.82 -21.29
N LEU A 198 -9.82 3.32 -22.49
CA LEU A 198 -10.95 4.22 -22.74
C LEU A 198 -12.31 3.52 -22.60
N THR A 199 -12.41 2.28 -23.09
CA THR A 199 -13.62 1.44 -23.02
C THR A 199 -13.78 0.74 -21.67
N GLY A 200 -12.71 0.65 -20.89
CA GLY A 200 -12.67 -0.11 -19.64
C GLY A 200 -12.71 -1.62 -19.85
N ASN A 201 -12.34 -2.14 -21.03
CA ASN A 201 -12.30 -3.56 -21.29
C ASN A 201 -11.24 -4.22 -20.39
N VAL A 202 -11.66 -5.23 -19.63
CA VAL A 202 -10.80 -5.93 -18.65
C VAL A 202 -10.26 -7.25 -19.19
N ARG A 203 -10.79 -7.76 -20.30
CA ARG A 203 -10.37 -9.05 -20.87
C ARG A 203 -9.12 -8.96 -21.73
N THR A 204 -8.74 -7.76 -22.16
CA THR A 204 -7.58 -7.53 -23.03
C THR A 204 -6.33 -7.20 -22.23
N LEU A 205 -5.18 -7.65 -22.72
CA LEU A 205 -3.85 -7.33 -22.16
C LEU A 205 -3.34 -5.93 -22.50
N ASP A 206 -3.92 -5.31 -23.52
CA ASP A 206 -3.54 -3.97 -24.00
C ASP A 206 -4.05 -2.84 -23.10
N ARG A 207 -4.68 -3.15 -21.96
CA ARG A 207 -5.03 -2.17 -20.92
C ARG A 207 -3.85 -1.88 -19.99
N LYS A 208 -3.86 -0.70 -19.37
CA LYS A 208 -2.98 -0.29 -18.27
C LYS A 208 -1.51 -0.62 -18.53
N LEU A 209 -0.96 -0.18 -19.65
CA LEU A 209 0.42 -0.50 -20.07
C LEU A 209 1.50 -0.09 -19.04
N LYS A 210 1.18 0.88 -18.18
CA LYS A 210 2.06 1.46 -17.16
C LYS A 210 2.17 0.62 -15.88
N THR A 211 1.14 -0.17 -15.55
CA THR A 211 1.07 -0.94 -14.30
C THR A 211 1.18 -2.44 -14.54
N ARG A 212 1.27 -3.22 -13.47
CA ARG A 212 1.21 -4.68 -13.55
C ARG A 212 -0.23 -5.11 -13.52
N VAL A 213 -0.55 -6.07 -14.35
CA VAL A 213 -1.91 -6.61 -14.44
C VAL A 213 -1.85 -8.10 -14.17
N PHE A 214 -2.81 -8.62 -13.44
CA PHE A 214 -2.86 -10.00 -12.97
C PHE A 214 -4.05 -10.73 -13.55
N LEU A 215 -3.87 -12.01 -13.89
CA LEU A 215 -4.98 -12.85 -14.35
C LEU A 215 -5.87 -13.22 -13.15
N ALA A 216 -7.14 -12.84 -13.24
CA ALA A 216 -8.20 -13.21 -12.34
C ALA A 216 -9.21 -14.11 -13.05
N VAL A 217 -9.72 -15.09 -12.33
CA VAL A 217 -10.57 -16.17 -12.81
C VAL A 217 -11.81 -16.20 -11.92
N GLN A 218 -12.98 -16.33 -12.52
CA GLN A 218 -14.25 -16.41 -11.80
C GLN A 218 -14.69 -17.87 -11.67
N GLU A 219 -14.64 -18.41 -10.45
CA GLU A 219 -15.13 -19.75 -10.12
C GLU A 219 -16.31 -19.65 -9.15
N ASN A 220 -17.48 -20.17 -9.52
CA ASN A 220 -18.69 -20.15 -8.67
C ASN A 220 -19.02 -18.73 -8.18
N GLU A 221 -19.02 -17.77 -9.10
CA GLU A 221 -19.24 -16.34 -8.84
C GLU A 221 -18.14 -15.64 -7.98
N LYS A 222 -17.07 -16.36 -7.60
CA LYS A 222 -15.96 -15.82 -6.80
C LYS A 222 -14.72 -15.54 -7.64
N TRP A 223 -14.07 -14.41 -7.39
CA TRP A 223 -12.90 -13.93 -8.13
C TRP A 223 -11.67 -14.42 -7.39
N THR A 224 -10.92 -15.30 -8.04
CA THR A 224 -9.71 -15.89 -7.47
C THR A 224 -8.62 -16.00 -8.54
N PHE A 225 -7.43 -16.43 -8.13
CA PHE A 225 -6.40 -16.81 -9.10
C PHE A 225 -6.66 -18.22 -9.64
N PRO A 226 -6.13 -18.58 -10.83
CA PRO A 226 -6.11 -19.96 -11.29
C PRO A 226 -5.60 -20.89 -10.20
N THR A 227 -6.42 -21.85 -9.78
CA THR A 227 -6.11 -22.68 -8.62
C THR A 227 -6.37 -24.16 -8.89
N ALA A 228 -5.46 -25.04 -8.46
CA ALA A 228 -5.65 -26.49 -8.53
C ALA A 228 -5.24 -27.20 -7.24
N MET A 229 -5.81 -28.38 -7.00
CA MET A 229 -5.36 -29.28 -5.93
C MET A 229 -4.04 -29.95 -6.33
N ALA A 230 -3.10 -30.04 -5.39
CA ALA A 230 -1.82 -30.71 -5.60
C ALA A 230 -2.00 -32.24 -5.67
N ARG A 231 -1.28 -32.88 -6.60
CA ARG A 231 -1.22 -34.34 -6.76
C ARG A 231 0.11 -34.85 -6.24
N GLU A 232 0.16 -36.09 -5.75
CA GLU A 232 1.39 -36.67 -5.18
C GLU A 232 2.52 -36.86 -6.20
N THR A 233 2.19 -36.94 -7.50
CA THR A 233 3.14 -37.17 -8.59
C THR A 233 3.80 -35.90 -9.14
N GLU A 234 3.27 -34.72 -8.80
CA GLU A 234 3.65 -33.44 -9.42
C GLU A 234 4.34 -32.53 -8.40
N THR A 235 5.23 -31.64 -8.86
CA THR A 235 5.75 -30.58 -8.00
C THR A 235 4.67 -29.50 -7.79
N LEU A 236 4.80 -28.69 -6.73
CA LEU A 236 3.88 -27.57 -6.51
C LEU A 236 3.92 -26.55 -7.67
N LEU A 237 5.09 -26.35 -8.29
CA LEU A 237 5.21 -25.46 -9.44
C LEU A 237 4.50 -26.06 -10.67
N ASP A 238 4.64 -27.36 -10.91
CA ASP A 238 3.92 -28.02 -12.01
C ASP A 238 2.40 -28.01 -11.77
N THR A 239 1.99 -28.13 -10.51
CA THR A 239 0.58 -27.94 -10.11
C THR A 239 0.10 -26.53 -10.46
N ALA A 240 0.92 -25.49 -10.23
CA ALA A 240 0.59 -24.12 -10.62
C ALA A 240 0.46 -23.98 -12.15
N LYS A 241 1.40 -24.52 -12.93
CA LYS A 241 1.33 -24.51 -14.41
C LYS A 241 0.13 -25.28 -14.95
N ARG A 242 -0.25 -26.37 -14.27
CA ARG A 242 -1.47 -27.11 -14.60
C ARG A 242 -2.72 -26.30 -14.27
N ALA A 243 -2.76 -25.64 -13.10
CA ALA A 243 -3.88 -24.77 -12.73
C ALA A 243 -4.09 -23.66 -13.77
N THR A 244 -3.02 -23.06 -14.28
CA THR A 244 -3.11 -22.07 -15.35
C THR A 244 -3.59 -22.67 -16.66
N ALA A 245 -3.10 -23.87 -17.03
CA ALA A 245 -3.55 -24.54 -18.25
C ALA A 245 -5.03 -24.94 -18.20
N GLU A 246 -5.50 -25.40 -17.04
CA GLU A 246 -6.91 -25.78 -16.80
C GLU A 246 -7.85 -24.55 -16.80
N ALA A 247 -7.37 -23.40 -16.32
CA ALA A 247 -8.17 -22.19 -16.22
C ALA A 247 -8.14 -21.32 -17.48
N ALA A 248 -7.00 -21.24 -18.17
CA ALA A 248 -6.72 -20.24 -19.20
C ALA A 248 -6.27 -20.82 -20.55
N GLY A 249 -6.18 -22.14 -20.67
CA GLY A 249 -5.75 -22.82 -21.89
C GLY A 249 -4.24 -23.01 -21.99
N THR A 250 -3.79 -23.65 -23.08
CA THR A 250 -2.40 -24.06 -23.27
C THR A 250 -1.54 -23.05 -24.04
N GLU A 251 -2.15 -22.02 -24.62
CA GLU A 251 -1.44 -20.98 -25.40
C GLU A 251 -0.54 -20.08 -24.53
N LEU A 252 -0.87 -19.91 -23.24
CA LEU A 252 -0.09 -19.06 -22.34
C LEU A 252 1.30 -19.65 -22.06
N VAL A 253 2.33 -18.94 -22.54
CA VAL A 253 3.73 -19.26 -22.25
C VAL A 253 4.14 -18.56 -20.97
N LEU A 254 4.50 -19.36 -19.96
CA LEU A 254 4.79 -18.90 -18.61
C LEU A 254 6.29 -18.97 -18.29
N TYR A 255 6.81 -17.89 -17.72
CA TYR A 255 8.14 -17.83 -17.11
C TYR A 255 8.01 -17.87 -15.59
N CYS A 256 8.62 -18.90 -14.97
CA CYS A 256 8.59 -19.10 -13.53
C CYS A 256 9.95 -18.68 -12.93
N PRO A 257 10.03 -17.59 -12.15
CA PRO A 257 11.30 -17.10 -11.61
C PRO A 257 11.88 -17.98 -10.51
N SER A 258 11.04 -18.74 -9.78
CA SER A 258 11.50 -19.64 -8.72
C SER A 258 10.53 -20.79 -8.46
N ASN A 259 11.04 -21.86 -7.83
CA ASN A 259 10.23 -22.98 -7.34
C ASN A 259 9.64 -22.74 -5.94
N CYS A 260 9.83 -21.56 -5.35
CA CYS A 260 9.39 -21.24 -4.00
C CYS A 260 8.02 -20.55 -4.03
N PRO A 261 7.03 -20.98 -3.22
CA PRO A 261 5.79 -20.24 -3.06
C PRO A 261 6.07 -18.89 -2.38
N MET A 262 5.37 -17.84 -2.81
CA MET A 262 5.51 -16.48 -2.29
C MET A 262 4.75 -16.29 -0.98
N ALA A 263 3.58 -16.93 -0.85
CA ALA A 263 2.77 -16.89 0.36
C ALA A 263 2.01 -18.19 0.57
N VAL A 264 1.53 -18.39 1.80
CA VAL A 264 0.60 -19.45 2.14
C VAL A 264 -0.57 -18.87 2.91
N ASP A 265 -1.77 -19.31 2.57
CA ASP A 265 -2.97 -19.04 3.36
C ASP A 265 -3.64 -20.36 3.78
N THR A 266 -4.32 -20.35 4.93
CA THR A 266 -4.90 -21.56 5.51
C THR A 266 -6.39 -21.37 5.79
N PHE A 267 -7.20 -22.23 5.20
CA PHE A 267 -8.65 -22.25 5.37
C PHE A 267 -9.05 -23.49 6.15
N ALA A 268 -9.50 -23.31 7.38
CA ALA A 268 -10.06 -24.41 8.16
C ALA A 268 -11.51 -24.67 7.71
N TYR A 269 -11.86 -25.92 7.47
CA TYR A 269 -13.24 -26.29 7.16
C TYR A 269 -14.13 -26.13 8.39
N SER A 270 -15.39 -25.73 8.16
CA SER A 270 -16.40 -25.77 9.21
C SER A 270 -16.73 -27.22 9.58
N ASP A 271 -17.25 -27.47 10.78
CA ASP A 271 -17.63 -28.84 11.20
C ASP A 271 -18.64 -29.49 10.23
N LYS A 272 -19.46 -28.68 9.55
CA LYS A 272 -20.39 -29.14 8.51
C LYS A 272 -19.66 -29.57 7.23
N ASP A 273 -18.62 -28.85 6.84
CA ASP A 273 -17.86 -29.12 5.63
C ASP A 273 -16.90 -30.30 5.79
N GLN A 274 -16.43 -30.57 7.00
CA GLN A 274 -15.65 -31.78 7.32
C GLN A 274 -16.47 -33.08 7.16
N GLY A 275 -17.80 -32.98 7.28
CA GLY A 275 -18.73 -34.10 7.09
C GLY A 275 -18.98 -34.47 5.62
N LYS A 276 -18.56 -33.65 4.66
CA LYS A 276 -18.68 -33.97 3.22
C LYS A 276 -17.66 -35.04 2.83
N ASN A 277 -18.07 -36.00 1.99
CA ASN A 277 -17.23 -37.14 1.58
C ASN A 277 -15.84 -36.71 1.07
N GLU A 278 -15.76 -35.61 0.32
CA GLU A 278 -14.51 -35.10 -0.25
C GLU A 278 -13.54 -34.57 0.82
N ASN A 279 -14.04 -34.05 1.95
CA ASN A 279 -13.25 -33.38 2.98
C ASN A 279 -13.03 -34.24 4.23
N LYS A 280 -13.51 -35.48 4.22
CA LYS A 280 -13.38 -36.41 5.33
C LYS A 280 -11.91 -36.73 5.60
N GLY A 281 -11.46 -36.56 6.85
CA GLY A 281 -10.07 -36.80 7.24
C GLY A 281 -9.13 -35.59 7.05
N TYR A 282 -9.66 -34.48 6.54
CA TYR A 282 -8.92 -33.22 6.39
C TYR A 282 -9.47 -32.13 7.31
N PHE A 283 -8.57 -31.37 7.92
CA PHE A 283 -8.91 -30.23 8.77
C PHE A 283 -9.30 -29.00 7.94
N GLY A 284 -8.70 -28.86 6.76
CA GLY A 284 -8.82 -27.69 5.90
C GLY A 284 -7.87 -27.74 4.71
N GLU A 285 -7.74 -26.60 4.05
CA GLU A 285 -6.87 -26.38 2.88
C GLU A 285 -5.75 -25.40 3.19
N LYS A 286 -4.57 -25.68 2.65
CA LYS A 286 -3.44 -24.73 2.58
C LYS A 286 -3.23 -24.33 1.14
N VAL A 287 -3.44 -23.05 0.85
CA VAL A 287 -3.28 -22.47 -0.48
C VAL A 287 -1.90 -21.86 -0.59
N PHE A 288 -1.07 -22.40 -1.47
CA PHE A 288 0.25 -21.87 -1.78
C PHE A 288 0.19 -20.99 -3.03
N TYR A 289 0.64 -19.76 -2.91
CA TYR A 289 0.62 -18.78 -4.01
C TYR A 289 1.97 -18.76 -4.72
N PHE A 290 1.98 -19.07 -6.02
CA PHE A 290 3.16 -18.97 -6.87
C PHE A 290 3.10 -17.74 -7.75
N ARG A 291 4.20 -17.01 -7.84
CA ARG A 291 4.33 -15.85 -8.72
C ARG A 291 4.90 -16.31 -10.06
N VAL A 292 4.15 -16.07 -11.12
CA VAL A 292 4.46 -16.51 -12.49
C VAL A 292 4.33 -15.33 -13.44
N GLN A 293 5.28 -15.19 -14.36
CA GLN A 293 5.28 -14.13 -15.36
C GLN A 293 4.75 -14.66 -16.67
N ARG A 294 3.82 -13.94 -17.27
CA ARG A 294 3.46 -14.16 -18.68
C ARG A 294 4.64 -13.76 -19.55
N HIS A 295 5.12 -14.67 -20.38
CA HIS A 295 6.11 -14.39 -21.41
C HIS A 295 5.42 -14.07 -22.74
N ASP A 296 4.50 -14.94 -23.18
CA ASP A 296 3.78 -14.79 -24.45
C ASP A 296 2.43 -15.54 -24.41
N GLY A 297 1.62 -15.40 -25.46
CA GLY A 297 0.30 -16.03 -25.60
C GLY A 297 -0.81 -15.27 -24.88
N ASP A 298 -2.06 -15.57 -25.18
CA ASP A 298 -3.22 -15.03 -24.46
C ASP A 298 -4.11 -16.17 -23.96
N VAL A 299 -5.18 -15.82 -23.26
CA VAL A 299 -6.14 -16.74 -22.68
C VAL A 299 -7.04 -17.32 -23.79
N GLU A 300 -7.13 -18.65 -23.88
CA GLU A 300 -7.96 -19.34 -24.87
C GLU A 300 -9.42 -19.44 -24.40
N GLU A 301 -10.30 -18.55 -24.85
CA GLU A 301 -11.72 -18.51 -24.43
C GLU A 301 -12.49 -19.82 -24.60
N ASN A 302 -12.15 -20.60 -25.63
CA ASN A 302 -12.86 -21.85 -25.94
C ASN A 302 -12.43 -23.04 -25.07
N ALA A 303 -11.26 -22.96 -24.41
CA ALA A 303 -10.67 -24.07 -23.68
C ALA A 303 -10.81 -23.92 -22.15
N MET A 304 -11.40 -22.82 -21.66
CA MET A 304 -11.51 -22.55 -20.23
C MET A 304 -12.60 -23.38 -19.55
N ASN A 305 -12.28 -23.93 -18.38
CA ASN A 305 -13.25 -24.56 -17.47
C ASN A 305 -13.88 -23.55 -16.48
N VAL A 306 -13.87 -22.26 -16.81
CA VAL A 306 -14.11 -21.14 -15.90
C VAL A 306 -15.26 -20.29 -16.44
N ASP A 307 -16.06 -19.69 -15.56
CA ASP A 307 -17.20 -18.84 -15.93
C ASP A 307 -16.76 -17.56 -16.66
N ASP A 308 -15.77 -16.85 -16.11
CA ASP A 308 -15.24 -15.60 -16.66
C ASP A 308 -13.76 -15.39 -16.27
N PHE A 309 -13.06 -14.55 -17.02
CA PHE A 309 -11.69 -14.15 -16.74
C PHE A 309 -11.48 -12.66 -16.94
N ALA A 310 -10.48 -12.10 -16.27
CA ALA A 310 -10.19 -10.68 -16.31
C ALA A 310 -8.72 -10.40 -15.99
N TRP A 311 -8.13 -9.45 -16.70
CA TRP A 311 -6.81 -8.90 -16.40
C TRP A 311 -6.96 -7.66 -15.50
N LEU A 312 -6.69 -7.82 -14.20
CA LEU A 312 -6.93 -6.82 -13.16
C LEU A 312 -5.66 -6.19 -12.62
N ASP A 313 -5.71 -4.88 -12.36
CA ASP A 313 -4.70 -4.23 -11.53
C ASP A 313 -4.87 -4.66 -10.07
N LYS A 314 -3.86 -4.38 -9.26
CA LYS A 314 -3.86 -4.66 -7.81
C LYS A 314 -5.11 -4.11 -7.13
N ASP A 315 -5.43 -2.84 -7.37
CA ASP A 315 -6.54 -2.18 -6.68
C ASP A 315 -7.88 -2.81 -7.08
N GLU A 316 -8.10 -3.04 -8.38
CA GLU A 316 -9.31 -3.69 -8.91
C GLU A 316 -9.48 -5.13 -8.39
N MET A 317 -8.38 -5.88 -8.27
CA MET A 317 -8.41 -7.21 -7.67
C MET A 317 -8.83 -7.14 -6.20
N THR A 318 -8.27 -6.20 -5.43
CA THR A 318 -8.63 -6.05 -4.01
C THR A 318 -10.08 -5.59 -3.82
N GLU A 319 -10.59 -4.76 -4.72
CA GLU A 319 -11.99 -4.29 -4.74
C GLU A 319 -12.96 -5.45 -5.00
N ARG A 320 -12.75 -6.24 -6.05
CA ARG A 320 -13.62 -7.40 -6.38
C ARG A 320 -13.66 -8.45 -5.27
N VAL A 321 -12.54 -8.69 -4.60
CA VAL A 321 -12.48 -9.64 -3.47
C VAL A 321 -13.13 -9.06 -2.21
N ASN A 322 -13.04 -7.74 -2.01
CA ASN A 322 -13.78 -7.07 -0.93
C ASN A 322 -15.30 -7.15 -1.13
N GLU A 323 -15.78 -7.02 -2.37
CA GLU A 323 -17.21 -7.18 -2.70
C GLU A 323 -17.74 -8.57 -2.32
N GLN A 324 -16.87 -9.58 -2.36
CA GLN A 324 -17.17 -10.96 -1.94
C GLN A 324 -17.17 -11.14 -0.41
N LYS A 325 -16.92 -10.06 0.35
CA LYS A 325 -16.89 -9.98 1.82
C LYS A 325 -15.75 -10.77 2.48
N ASP A 326 -14.67 -11.03 1.74
CA ASP A 326 -13.48 -11.70 2.27
C ASP A 326 -12.36 -10.68 2.59
N GLU A 327 -12.56 -9.88 3.64
CA GLU A 327 -11.64 -8.79 4.05
C GLU A 327 -10.19 -9.25 4.26
N ASN A 328 -10.01 -10.46 4.84
CA ASN A 328 -8.69 -11.02 5.09
C ASN A 328 -7.95 -11.37 3.79
N LEU A 329 -8.68 -11.91 2.81
CA LEU A 329 -8.14 -12.28 1.50
C LEU A 329 -7.82 -11.02 0.69
N SER A 330 -8.69 -10.01 0.70
CA SER A 330 -8.39 -8.74 0.02
C SER A 330 -7.16 -8.07 0.62
N THR A 331 -7.05 -8.05 1.95
CA THR A 331 -5.84 -7.50 2.61
C THR A 331 -4.60 -8.34 2.28
N LEU A 332 -4.72 -9.67 2.20
CA LEU A 332 -3.64 -10.54 1.74
C LEU A 332 -3.22 -10.15 0.32
N PHE A 333 -4.15 -10.03 -0.62
CA PHE A 333 -3.86 -9.66 -2.01
C PHE A 333 -3.26 -8.27 -2.13
N HIS A 334 -3.70 -7.31 -1.31
CA HIS A 334 -3.09 -5.99 -1.24
C HIS A 334 -1.60 -6.03 -0.83
N TYR A 335 -1.19 -6.95 0.03
CA TYR A 335 0.22 -7.09 0.41
C TYR A 335 1.00 -8.06 -0.50
N LEU A 336 0.31 -8.95 -1.19
CA LEU A 336 0.87 -9.99 -2.05
C LEU A 336 1.23 -9.47 -3.45
N LEU A 337 0.38 -8.62 -4.02
CA LEU A 337 0.53 -7.98 -5.33
C LEU A 337 1.29 -6.65 -5.21
#